data_AF-A0A2J8A9I8-F1
#
_entry.id   AF-A0A2J8A9I8-F1
#
_cell.length_a   1.000
_cell.length_b   1.000
_cell.length_c   1.000
_cell.angle_alpha   90.00
_cell.angle_beta   90.00
_cell.angle_gamma   90.00
#
_symmetry.space_group_name_H-M   'P 1'
#
loop_
_entity.id
_entity.type
_entity.pdbx_description
1 polymer ?
#
loop_
_entity_poly.entity_id
_entity_poly.type
_entity_poly.pdbx_seq_one_letter_code
_entity_poly.pdbx_strand_id
1 'polypeptide(L)'
;MEPLADDQGAPQPADQEAGAEAEEELGDYEGEEEEDADEEMATSDEEYNLTHFGIAQALPVPEGPPDFDAGPPQTAEEYLQWVRYEASRCPRITRKDIDPAKLQQQQQQQEQQQQQQQGEGDGAAEAQGQQGQQAQRSGGGTGGAGAGRRRGGGFSAYAPPPVLSDCHEWARPDAKWLRVFLQVHAPPGSTGSSTSSY
;
A
#
# COMPACT_ATOMS: atom_id res chain seq x y z
N MET A 1 54.71 29.87 -12.57
CA MET A 1 53.97 30.69 -11.60
C MET A 1 52.76 29.88 -11.18
N GLU A 2 52.96 29.01 -10.21
CA GLU A 2 51.93 28.17 -9.60
C GLU A 2 51.50 28.85 -8.29
N PRO A 3 50.20 29.03 -8.02
CA PRO A 3 49.74 29.49 -6.72
C PRO A 3 49.72 28.32 -5.73
N LEU A 4 50.61 28.44 -4.74
CA LEU A 4 50.64 27.66 -3.50
C LEU A 4 49.40 28.04 -2.67
N ALA A 5 48.43 27.12 -2.57
CA ALA A 5 47.24 27.32 -1.73
C ALA A 5 47.45 26.65 -0.38
N ASP A 6 47.31 27.47 0.66
CA ASP A 6 47.51 27.17 2.06
C ASP A 6 46.63 26.02 2.58
N ASP A 7 47.34 25.09 3.21
CA ASP A 7 46.89 24.02 4.10
C ASP A 7 46.18 24.61 5.33
N GLN A 8 44.84 24.59 5.33
CA GLN A 8 44.05 24.83 6.54
C GLN A 8 43.62 23.50 7.13
N GLY A 9 44.35 23.09 8.16
CA GLY A 9 44.11 21.89 8.96
C GLY A 9 42.68 21.81 9.49
N ALA A 10 42.01 20.72 9.11
CA ALA A 10 40.75 20.32 9.72
C ALA A 10 40.99 19.84 11.16
N PRO A 11 40.18 20.26 12.14
CA PRO A 11 40.24 19.75 13.49
C PRO A 11 39.80 18.28 13.50
N GLN A 12 40.69 17.41 13.96
CA GLN A 12 40.41 15.99 14.19
C GLN A 12 39.33 15.86 15.29
N PRO A 13 38.25 15.11 15.07
CA PRO A 13 37.33 14.76 16.13
C PRO A 13 38.06 13.85 17.13
N ALA A 14 38.11 14.29 18.38
CA ALA A 14 38.67 13.55 19.48
C ALA A 14 37.95 12.21 19.65
N ASP A 15 38.75 11.16 19.67
CA ASP A 15 38.39 9.81 20.11
C ASP A 15 37.73 9.90 21.49
N GLN A 16 36.42 9.68 21.52
CA GLN A 16 35.66 9.54 22.75
C GLN A 16 35.51 8.03 23.01
N GLU A 17 36.58 7.44 23.55
CA GLU A 17 36.52 6.14 24.21
C GLU A 17 35.66 6.28 25.47
N ALA A 18 34.39 5.89 25.36
CA ALA A 18 33.52 5.62 26.48
C ALA A 18 33.18 4.14 26.46
N GLY A 19 33.97 3.38 27.24
CA GLY A 19 33.68 2.02 27.61
C GLY A 19 32.32 1.92 28.30
N ALA A 20 31.52 0.97 27.84
CA ALA A 20 30.51 0.30 28.62
C ALA A 20 30.48 -1.13 28.11
N GLU A 21 31.31 -1.94 28.75
CA GLU A 21 31.35 -3.38 28.63
C GLU A 21 30.05 -3.90 29.23
N ALA A 22 29.02 -3.99 28.39
CA ALA A 22 27.85 -4.79 28.67
C ALA A 22 28.23 -6.22 28.32
N GLU A 23 28.70 -6.96 29.33
CA GLU A 23 28.64 -8.42 29.33
C GLU A 23 27.16 -8.82 29.30
N GLU A 24 26.55 -8.80 28.12
CA GLU A 24 25.34 -9.55 27.87
C GLU A 24 25.74 -11.02 27.81
N GLU A 25 25.45 -11.68 28.94
CA GLU A 25 25.21 -13.10 29.11
C GLU A 25 24.58 -13.68 27.84
N LEU A 26 25.43 -14.18 26.94
CA LEU A 26 25.09 -15.04 25.82
C LEU A 26 24.49 -16.31 26.43
N GLY A 27 23.18 -16.25 26.69
CA GLY A 27 22.38 -17.43 26.90
C GLY A 27 22.64 -18.37 25.73
N ASP A 28 23.15 -19.54 26.08
CA ASP A 28 23.28 -20.73 25.24
C ASP A 28 21.89 -21.06 24.71
N TYR A 29 21.49 -20.34 23.66
CA TYR A 29 20.31 -20.64 22.88
C TYR A 29 20.75 -21.84 22.06
N GLU A 30 20.40 -23.03 22.57
CA GLU A 30 20.30 -24.24 21.76
C GLU A 30 19.66 -23.81 20.44
N GLY A 31 20.49 -23.68 19.42
CA GLY A 31 20.06 -23.42 18.07
C GLY A 31 19.28 -24.65 17.65
N GLU A 32 17.98 -24.63 17.90
CA GLU A 32 17.03 -25.34 17.05
C GLU A 32 17.39 -24.88 15.65
N GLU A 33 18.09 -25.75 14.92
CA GLU A 33 18.23 -25.69 13.47
C GLU A 33 16.83 -25.37 12.95
N GLU A 34 16.59 -24.11 12.60
CA GLU A 34 15.53 -23.76 11.65
C GLU A 34 15.91 -24.52 10.40
N GLU A 35 15.44 -25.78 10.31
CA GLU A 35 15.34 -26.51 9.07
C GLU A 35 14.72 -25.52 8.09
N ASP A 36 15.55 -25.08 7.14
CA ASP A 36 15.23 -24.22 6.02
C ASP A 36 13.89 -24.67 5.41
N ALA A 37 12.80 -24.11 5.91
CA ALA A 37 11.44 -24.28 5.39
C ALA A 37 11.25 -23.51 4.06
N ASP A 38 12.36 -23.18 3.41
CA ASP A 38 12.44 -22.50 2.11
C ASP A 38 12.73 -23.50 0.96
N GLU A 39 12.91 -24.79 1.24
CA GLU A 39 13.30 -25.77 0.22
C GLU A 39 12.17 -26.44 -0.58
N GLU A 40 10.88 -26.18 -0.29
CA GLU A 40 9.79 -26.82 -1.04
C GLU A 40 8.62 -25.88 -1.41
N MET A 41 8.92 -24.68 -1.92
CA MET A 41 8.04 -24.07 -2.94
C MET A 41 8.34 -24.69 -4.33
N ALA A 42 8.63 -26.00 -4.34
CA ALA A 42 8.55 -26.80 -5.54
C ALA A 42 7.12 -26.63 -6.04
N THR A 43 6.97 -25.84 -7.10
CA THR A 43 5.73 -25.71 -7.85
C THR A 43 5.49 -27.06 -8.54
N SER A 44 5.17 -28.07 -7.75
CA SER A 44 4.44 -29.25 -8.18
C SER A 44 3.34 -28.73 -9.09
N ASP A 45 3.27 -29.27 -10.31
CA ASP A 45 2.31 -28.98 -11.37
C ASP A 45 0.85 -29.28 -10.97
N GLU A 46 0.51 -29.18 -9.68
CA GLU A 46 -0.82 -28.96 -9.15
C GLU A 46 -1.37 -27.68 -9.78
N GLU A 47 -2.02 -27.90 -10.92
CA GLU A 47 -2.94 -27.04 -11.65
C GLU A 47 -3.10 -25.70 -10.95
N TYR A 48 -2.24 -24.74 -11.35
CA TYR A 48 -2.16 -23.42 -10.72
C TYR A 48 -3.56 -22.81 -10.62
N ASN A 49 -4.18 -22.99 -9.46
CA ASN A 49 -5.60 -22.80 -9.32
C ASN A 49 -5.87 -21.32 -9.10
N LEU A 50 -6.03 -20.62 -10.23
CA LEU A 50 -6.31 -19.18 -10.33
C LEU A 50 -7.53 -18.76 -9.49
N THR A 51 -8.41 -19.69 -9.11
CA THR A 51 -9.58 -19.41 -8.28
C THR A 51 -9.19 -18.95 -6.87
N HIS A 52 -8.03 -19.35 -6.32
CA HIS A 52 -7.55 -18.84 -5.04
C HIS A 52 -7.24 -17.34 -5.07
N PHE A 53 -6.92 -16.80 -6.25
CA PHE A 53 -6.71 -15.37 -6.46
C PHE A 53 -7.97 -14.65 -6.96
N GLY A 54 -9.13 -15.32 -6.91
CA GLY A 54 -10.39 -14.78 -7.42
C GLY A 54 -10.45 -14.68 -8.95
N ILE A 55 -9.50 -15.27 -9.67
CA ILE A 55 -9.50 -15.30 -11.14
C ILE A 55 -10.22 -16.57 -11.57
N ALA A 56 -11.52 -16.44 -11.89
CA ALA A 56 -12.34 -17.52 -12.40
C ALA A 56 -12.56 -17.40 -13.92
N GLN A 57 -12.68 -18.53 -14.60
CA GLN A 57 -13.04 -18.55 -16.02
C GLN A 57 -14.49 -18.08 -16.20
N ALA A 58 -14.68 -16.95 -16.88
CA ALA A 58 -16.00 -16.35 -17.06
C ALA A 58 -16.81 -16.97 -18.21
N LEU A 59 -16.14 -17.49 -19.24
CA LEU A 59 -16.78 -18.03 -20.45
C LEU A 59 -16.35 -19.48 -20.70
N PRO A 60 -17.27 -20.38 -21.07
CA PRO A 60 -16.90 -21.73 -21.51
C PRO A 60 -16.09 -21.64 -22.80
N VAL A 61 -14.91 -22.25 -22.81
CA VAL A 61 -14.04 -22.32 -23.99
C VAL A 61 -13.84 -23.79 -24.34
N PRO A 62 -14.11 -24.23 -25.59
CA PRO A 62 -13.84 -25.58 -26.02
C PRO A 62 -12.39 -25.99 -25.74
N GLU A 63 -12.20 -27.23 -25.30
CA GLU A 63 -10.86 -27.79 -25.11
C GLU A 63 -10.29 -28.27 -26.45
N GLY A 64 -8.98 -28.07 -26.64
CA GLY A 64 -8.25 -28.53 -27.82
C GLY A 64 -7.51 -27.40 -28.56
N PRO A 65 -6.63 -27.76 -29.51
CA PRO A 65 -5.96 -26.78 -30.36
C PRO A 65 -6.95 -26.15 -31.37
N PRO A 66 -6.79 -24.86 -31.71
CA PRO A 66 -7.58 -24.25 -32.76
C PRO A 66 -7.24 -24.84 -34.15
N ASP A 67 -8.23 -24.87 -35.04
CA ASP A 67 -8.02 -25.20 -36.46
C ASP A 67 -7.52 -23.97 -37.22
N PHE A 68 -6.28 -24.02 -37.70
CA PHE A 68 -5.65 -22.93 -38.47
C PHE A 68 -5.95 -23.00 -39.97
N ASP A 69 -6.38 -24.15 -40.48
CA ASP A 69 -6.65 -24.36 -41.90
C ASP A 69 -8.07 -23.89 -42.29
N ALA A 70 -8.97 -23.79 -41.31
CA ALA A 70 -10.34 -23.28 -41.47
C ALA A 70 -10.41 -21.77 -41.81
N GLY A 71 -9.30 -21.03 -41.69
CA GLY A 71 -9.24 -19.59 -41.91
C GLY A 71 -9.54 -18.77 -40.65
N PRO A 72 -9.91 -17.48 -40.77
CA PRO A 72 -10.19 -16.63 -39.62
C PRO A 72 -11.39 -17.15 -38.81
N PRO A 73 -11.34 -17.08 -37.46
CA PRO A 73 -12.43 -17.56 -36.61
C PRO A 73 -13.74 -16.83 -36.94
N GLN A 74 -14.80 -17.59 -37.16
CA GLN A 74 -16.13 -17.07 -37.50
C GLN A 74 -17.01 -16.96 -36.26
N THR A 75 -16.66 -17.67 -35.19
CA THR A 75 -17.39 -17.69 -33.92
C THR A 75 -16.54 -17.12 -32.77
N ALA A 76 -17.21 -16.71 -31.69
CA ALA A 76 -16.53 -16.18 -30.52
C ALA A 76 -15.74 -17.28 -29.78
N GLU A 77 -16.26 -18.50 -29.79
CA GLU A 77 -15.65 -19.68 -29.17
C GLU A 77 -14.35 -20.07 -29.88
N GLU A 78 -14.33 -20.11 -31.22
CA GLU A 78 -13.12 -20.33 -32.02
C GLU A 78 -12.09 -19.23 -31.75
N TYR A 79 -12.52 -17.97 -31.68
CA TYR A 79 -11.63 -16.87 -31.35
C TYR A 79 -11.02 -17.01 -29.95
N LEU A 80 -11.81 -17.37 -28.94
CA LEU A 80 -11.29 -17.61 -27.59
C LEU A 80 -10.32 -18.80 -27.55
N GLN A 81 -10.55 -19.83 -28.36
CA GLN A 81 -9.63 -20.95 -28.51
C GLN A 81 -8.29 -20.51 -29.12
N TRP A 82 -8.32 -19.64 -30.14
CA TRP A 82 -7.13 -19.01 -30.72
C TRP A 82 -6.37 -18.18 -29.67
N VAL A 83 -7.07 -17.33 -28.92
CA VAL A 83 -6.47 -16.51 -27.86
C VAL A 83 -5.84 -17.39 -26.77
N ARG A 84 -6.52 -18.46 -26.34
CA ARG A 84 -5.97 -19.40 -25.36
C ARG A 84 -4.70 -20.07 -25.89
N TYR A 85 -4.71 -20.49 -27.14
CA TYR A 85 -3.54 -21.08 -27.78
C TYR A 85 -2.38 -20.08 -27.85
N GLU A 86 -2.61 -18.86 -28.32
CA GLU A 86 -1.59 -17.81 -28.41
C GLU A 86 -1.04 -17.44 -27.03
N ALA A 87 -1.92 -17.22 -26.05
CA ALA A 87 -1.55 -16.92 -24.67
C ALA A 87 -0.73 -18.03 -24.01
N SER A 88 -1.00 -19.30 -24.34
CA SER A 88 -0.21 -20.44 -23.83
C SER A 88 1.25 -20.44 -24.31
N ARG A 89 1.55 -19.72 -25.40
CA ARG A 89 2.90 -19.55 -25.94
C ARG A 89 3.60 -18.33 -25.38
N CYS A 90 2.87 -17.40 -24.76
CA CYS A 90 3.45 -16.25 -24.09
C CYS A 90 4.14 -16.68 -22.78
N PRO A 91 5.32 -16.14 -22.46
CA PRO A 91 5.96 -16.38 -21.16
C PRO A 91 5.03 -15.93 -20.04
N ARG A 92 4.78 -16.83 -19.09
CA ARG A 92 3.86 -16.59 -17.97
C ARG A 92 4.27 -15.40 -17.11
N ILE A 93 5.58 -15.24 -16.88
CA ILE A 93 6.16 -14.11 -16.15
C ILE A 93 7.28 -13.53 -17.00
N THR A 94 7.20 -12.25 -17.32
CA THR A 94 8.27 -11.51 -17.98
C THR A 94 8.82 -10.48 -17.01
N ARG A 95 10.12 -10.54 -16.71
CA ARG A 95 10.82 -9.51 -15.93
C ARG A 95 11.48 -8.53 -16.90
N LYS A 96 11.39 -7.23 -16.59
CA LYS A 96 12.06 -6.17 -17.32
C LYS A 96 12.91 -5.39 -16.35
N ASP A 97 14.20 -5.30 -16.66
CA ASP A 97 15.13 -4.51 -15.87
C ASP A 97 14.85 -3.03 -16.12
N ILE A 98 14.60 -2.31 -15.03
CA ILE A 98 14.38 -0.87 -15.06
C ILE A 98 15.70 -0.21 -14.69
N ASP A 99 16.15 0.75 -15.51
CA ASP A 99 17.31 1.56 -15.21
C ASP A 99 17.04 2.44 -13.96
N PRO A 100 17.76 2.22 -12.85
CA PRO A 100 17.51 2.93 -11.60
C PRO A 100 17.70 4.45 -11.74
N ALA A 101 18.58 4.91 -12.63
CA ALA A 101 18.82 6.32 -12.85
C ALA A 101 17.60 7.01 -13.48
N LYS A 102 16.96 6.34 -14.45
CA LYS A 102 15.73 6.85 -15.08
C LYS A 102 14.55 6.85 -14.11
N LEU A 103 14.47 5.83 -13.26
CA LEU A 103 13.43 5.75 -12.22
C LEU A 103 13.56 6.90 -11.21
N GLN A 104 14.78 7.16 -10.72
CA GLN A 104 15.06 8.28 -9.81
C GLN A 104 14.75 9.63 -10.48
N GLN A 105 15.15 9.81 -11.73
CA GLN A 105 14.86 11.03 -12.48
C GLN A 105 13.35 11.27 -12.63
N GLN A 106 12.58 10.22 -12.91
CA GLN A 106 11.12 10.32 -13.02
C GLN A 106 10.46 10.67 -11.68
N GLN A 107 10.92 10.08 -10.57
CA GLN A 107 10.42 10.41 -9.24
C GLN A 107 10.69 11.89 -8.88
N GLN A 108 11.91 12.37 -9.09
CA GLN A 108 12.26 13.78 -8.84
C GLN A 108 11.41 14.75 -9.69
N GLN A 109 11.12 14.41 -10.95
CA GLN A 109 10.25 15.22 -11.79
C GLN A 109 8.79 15.26 -11.27
N GLN A 110 8.28 14.15 -10.74
CA GLN A 110 6.94 14.12 -10.13
C GLN A 110 6.89 14.96 -8.85
N GLU A 111 7.93 14.94 -8.02
CA GLU A 111 8.01 15.76 -6.80
C GLU A 111 8.05 17.25 -7.11
N GLN A 112 8.82 17.67 -8.13
CA GLN A 112 8.87 19.07 -8.55
C GLN A 112 7.52 19.56 -9.09
N GLN A 113 6.75 18.70 -9.77
CA GLN A 113 5.40 19.06 -10.23
C GLN A 113 4.38 19.19 -9.09
N GLN A 114 4.53 18.40 -8.02
CA GLN A 114 3.66 18.52 -6.85
C GLN A 114 3.94 19.80 -6.05
N GLN A 115 5.21 20.21 -5.93
CA GLN A 115 5.56 21.45 -5.21
C GLN A 115 5.04 22.71 -5.93
N GLN A 116 5.05 22.73 -7.26
CA GLN A 116 4.51 23.85 -8.04
C GLN A 116 2.99 24.03 -7.84
N GLN A 117 2.24 22.93 -7.72
CA GLN A 117 0.79 22.98 -7.49
C GLN A 117 0.41 23.43 -6.08
N GLN A 118 1.25 23.17 -5.07
CA GLN A 118 0.99 23.63 -3.69
C GLN A 118 1.35 25.11 -3.50
N GLY A 119 2.33 25.63 -4.25
CA GLY A 119 2.76 27.03 -4.14
C GLY A 119 1.77 28.07 -4.68
N GLU A 120 0.83 27.68 -5.56
CA GLU A 120 -0.16 28.61 -6.14
C GLU A 120 -1.44 28.76 -5.29
N GLY A 121 -1.61 27.98 -4.22
CA GLY A 121 -2.83 27.96 -3.39
C GLY A 121 -2.89 28.98 -2.25
N ASP A 122 -1.75 29.35 -1.66
CA ASP A 122 -1.72 30.14 -0.41
C ASP A 122 -1.52 31.65 -0.62
N GLY A 123 -1.34 32.11 -1.86
CA GLY A 123 -1.02 33.52 -2.16
C GLY A 123 -2.21 34.50 -2.24
N ALA A 124 -3.47 34.04 -2.14
CA ALA A 124 -4.63 34.87 -2.48
C ALA A 124 -5.53 35.33 -1.30
N ALA A 125 -5.23 34.97 -0.05
CA ALA A 125 -6.15 35.22 1.07
C ALA A 125 -5.73 36.32 2.08
N GLU A 126 -4.52 36.89 2.03
CA GLU A 126 -3.98 37.66 3.16
C GLU A 126 -3.92 39.20 2.98
N ALA A 127 -4.82 39.80 2.18
CA ALA A 127 -4.84 41.26 1.99
C ALA A 127 -6.07 42.02 2.55
N GLN A 128 -7.01 41.37 3.23
CA GLN A 128 -8.16 42.07 3.83
C GLN A 128 -8.57 41.48 5.19
N GLY A 129 -8.07 42.05 6.31
CA GLY A 129 -8.65 41.65 7.60
C GLY A 129 -7.98 42.06 8.91
N GLN A 130 -7.13 43.09 8.99
CA GLN A 130 -6.74 43.65 10.29
C GLN A 130 -7.58 44.87 10.64
N GLN A 131 -8.77 44.65 11.23
CA GLN A 131 -9.44 45.57 12.14
C GLN A 131 -10.70 44.89 12.70
N GLY A 132 -10.61 44.30 13.90
CA GLY A 132 -11.82 43.80 14.54
C GLY A 132 -11.66 42.93 15.77
N GLN A 133 -11.59 43.59 16.94
CA GLN A 133 -12.29 43.20 18.17
C GLN A 133 -11.66 42.13 19.09
N GLN A 134 -11.03 42.67 20.12
CA GLN A 134 -11.10 42.19 21.50
C GLN A 134 -12.55 41.86 21.88
N ALA A 135 -12.83 40.63 22.30
CA ALA A 135 -13.95 40.34 23.18
C ALA A 135 -13.66 39.14 24.09
N GLN A 136 -13.75 39.43 25.38
CA GLN A 136 -13.71 38.54 26.53
C GLN A 136 -14.62 37.32 26.40
N ARG A 137 -14.18 36.19 26.99
CA ARG A 137 -14.95 35.28 27.88
C ARG A 137 -14.00 34.13 28.28
N SER A 138 -13.47 34.07 29.51
CA SER A 138 -14.16 33.70 30.75
C SER A 138 -14.96 32.41 30.60
N GLY A 139 -14.37 31.29 31.03
CA GLY A 139 -15.01 29.98 31.07
C GLY A 139 -14.09 28.96 31.74
N GLY A 140 -14.09 28.95 33.08
CA GLY A 140 -13.48 27.89 33.86
C GLY A 140 -14.38 26.65 33.98
N GLY A 141 -13.75 25.49 34.15
CA GLY A 141 -14.39 24.22 34.54
C GLY A 141 -13.30 23.15 34.66
N THR A 142 -12.60 23.03 35.78
CA THR A 142 -12.86 22.13 36.93
C THR A 142 -13.16 20.67 36.57
N GLY A 143 -12.21 19.80 36.93
CA GLY A 143 -12.51 18.56 37.66
C GLY A 143 -12.50 17.27 36.83
N GLY A 144 -11.45 16.45 37.04
CA GLY A 144 -11.42 15.07 36.54
C GLY A 144 -10.19 14.31 37.01
N ALA A 145 -10.07 14.10 38.33
CA ALA A 145 -9.13 13.13 38.90
C ALA A 145 -9.74 11.72 38.85
N GLY A 146 -9.01 10.74 38.36
CA GLY A 146 -9.46 9.34 38.35
C GLY A 146 -8.37 8.40 37.87
N ALA A 147 -7.64 7.81 38.82
CA ALA A 147 -6.49 6.96 38.61
C ALA A 147 -6.83 5.62 37.93
N GLY A 148 -5.92 5.15 37.09
CA GLY A 148 -5.95 3.81 36.49
C GLY A 148 -4.71 3.53 35.65
N ARG A 149 -3.50 3.62 36.23
CA ARG A 149 -2.26 3.22 35.56
C ARG A 149 -2.21 1.70 35.40
N ARG A 150 -2.77 1.18 34.31
CA ARG A 150 -2.42 -0.15 33.80
C ARG A 150 -1.19 0.02 32.91
N ARG A 151 -0.04 -0.50 33.36
CA ARG A 151 1.13 -0.74 32.49
C ARG A 151 0.77 -1.92 31.58
N GLY A 152 0.07 -1.62 30.48
CA GLY A 152 -0.04 -2.52 29.33
C GLY A 152 1.08 -2.18 28.36
N GLY A 153 1.78 -3.21 27.87
CA GLY A 153 2.85 -3.07 26.88
C GLY A 153 2.43 -2.20 25.71
N GLY A 154 3.36 -1.36 25.25
CA GLY A 154 3.16 -0.44 24.15
C GLY A 154 2.94 -1.20 22.84
N PHE A 155 1.68 -1.53 22.56
CA PHE A 155 1.25 -1.58 21.18
C PHE A 155 1.37 -0.15 20.68
N SER A 156 2.31 0.07 19.76
CA SER A 156 2.39 1.29 18.96
C SER A 156 0.96 1.58 18.50
N ALA A 157 0.39 2.68 19.00
CA ALA A 157 -0.91 3.15 18.54
C ALA A 157 -0.70 3.64 17.12
N TYR A 158 -0.67 2.69 16.17
CA TYR A 158 -0.79 2.98 14.76
C TYR A 158 -2.08 3.75 14.61
N ALA A 159 -1.95 5.08 14.50
CA ALA A 159 -3.03 5.89 14.00
C ALA A 159 -3.40 5.27 12.64
N PRO A 160 -4.63 4.74 12.46
CA PRO A 160 -5.01 4.18 11.19
C PRO A 160 -4.77 5.27 10.13
N PRO A 161 -4.17 4.92 8.98
CA PRO A 161 -3.93 5.89 7.93
C PRO A 161 -5.24 6.60 7.62
N PRO A 162 -5.23 7.93 7.41
CA PRO A 162 -6.44 8.67 7.13
C PRO A 162 -7.12 8.03 5.91
N VAL A 163 -8.38 7.65 6.06
CA VAL A 163 -9.20 7.06 4.99
C VAL A 163 -9.62 8.18 4.04
N LEU A 164 -8.65 8.80 3.39
CA LEU A 164 -8.84 9.82 2.37
C LEU A 164 -8.80 9.11 1.02
N SER A 165 -9.93 8.53 0.66
CA SER A 165 -10.18 8.23 -0.75
C SER A 165 -11.63 8.54 -0.99
N ASP A 166 -11.89 9.83 -1.24
CA ASP A 166 -13.09 10.21 -1.98
C ASP A 166 -13.05 9.43 -3.29
N CYS A 167 -13.81 8.33 -3.32
CA CYS A 167 -13.96 7.55 -4.52
C CYS A 167 -14.56 8.48 -5.58
N HIS A 168 -13.91 8.59 -6.74
CA HIS A 168 -14.38 9.41 -7.84
C HIS A 168 -15.88 9.15 -8.08
N GLU A 169 -16.66 10.19 -8.37
CA GLU A 169 -18.12 10.11 -8.44
C GLU A 169 -18.62 9.01 -9.41
N TRP A 170 -17.88 8.75 -10.49
CA TRP A 170 -18.18 7.70 -11.46
C TRP A 170 -17.89 6.27 -10.95
N ALA A 171 -17.04 6.12 -9.94
CA ALA A 171 -16.66 4.85 -9.32
C ALA A 171 -17.44 4.58 -8.02
N ARG A 172 -18.23 5.55 -7.54
CA ARG A 172 -19.02 5.41 -6.31
C ARG A 172 -20.21 4.48 -6.58
N PRO A 173 -20.32 3.33 -5.87
CA PRO A 173 -21.45 2.44 -6.05
C PRO A 173 -22.76 3.10 -5.63
N ASP A 174 -23.83 2.84 -6.39
CA ASP A 174 -25.18 3.29 -6.04
C ASP A 174 -25.62 2.64 -4.71
N ALA A 175 -26.34 3.40 -3.88
CA ALA A 175 -26.83 2.94 -2.58
C ALA A 175 -27.74 1.71 -2.72
N LYS A 176 -28.46 1.58 -3.84
CA LYS A 176 -29.27 0.40 -4.14
C LYS A 176 -28.41 -0.84 -4.38
N TRP A 177 -27.34 -0.69 -5.16
CA TRP A 177 -26.40 -1.77 -5.45
C TRP A 177 -25.73 -2.27 -4.16
N LEU A 178 -25.28 -1.35 -3.30
CA LEU A 178 -24.69 -1.67 -1.99
C LEU A 178 -25.63 -2.52 -1.10
N ARG A 179 -26.93 -2.20 -1.07
CA ARG A 179 -27.91 -3.00 -0.30
C ARG A 179 -28.03 -4.42 -0.82
N VAL A 180 -28.13 -4.59 -2.15
CA VAL A 180 -28.24 -5.92 -2.76
C VAL A 180 -26.97 -6.72 -2.54
N PHE A 181 -25.81 -6.11 -2.75
CA PHE A 181 -24.52 -6.75 -2.55
C PHE A 181 -24.34 -7.25 -1.11
N LEU A 182 -24.65 -6.40 -0.12
CA LEU A 182 -24.58 -6.78 1.29
C LEU A 182 -25.60 -7.85 1.67
N GLN A 183 -26.76 -7.89 1.01
CA GLN A 183 -27.78 -8.91 1.27
C GLN A 183 -27.38 -10.28 0.71
N VAL A 184 -26.70 -10.32 -0.45
CA VAL A 184 -26.21 -11.56 -1.08
C VAL A 184 -25.05 -12.17 -0.29
N HIS A 185 -24.20 -11.33 0.31
CA HIS A 185 -23.00 -11.78 1.04
C HIS A 185 -23.15 -11.77 2.57
N ALA A 186 -24.34 -11.47 3.09
CA ALA A 186 -24.58 -11.61 4.52
C ALA A 186 -24.48 -13.10 4.92
N PRO A 187 -23.71 -13.45 5.96
CA PRO A 187 -23.64 -14.81 6.43
C PRO A 187 -25.05 -15.29 6.82
N PRO A 188 -25.43 -16.53 6.48
CA PRO A 188 -26.73 -17.08 6.84
C PRO A 188 -26.85 -17.14 8.37
N GLY A 189 -27.55 -16.17 8.95
CA GLY A 189 -27.68 -16.01 10.41
C GLY A 189 -27.62 -14.56 10.90
N SER A 190 -27.17 -13.61 10.07
CA SER A 190 -27.16 -12.18 10.43
C SER A 190 -28.54 -11.54 10.20
N THR A 191 -29.56 -11.96 10.93
CA THR A 191 -30.83 -11.22 11.01
C THR A 191 -30.65 -10.03 11.94
N GLY A 192 -30.09 -8.94 11.41
CA GLY A 192 -30.03 -7.68 12.12
C GLY A 192 -31.43 -7.13 12.35
N SER A 193 -31.97 -7.30 13.56
CA SER A 193 -33.17 -6.63 14.04
C SER A 193 -32.93 -5.12 14.08
N SER A 194 -33.22 -4.44 12.97
CA SER A 194 -33.19 -2.99 12.91
C SER A 194 -34.44 -2.44 13.63
N THR A 195 -34.35 -2.30 14.95
CA THR A 195 -35.35 -1.59 15.75
C THR A 195 -35.30 -0.10 15.41
N SER A 196 -36.11 0.29 14.44
CA SER A 196 -36.40 1.69 14.12
C SER A 196 -37.31 2.26 15.21
N SER A 197 -36.74 2.94 16.20
CA SER A 197 -37.51 3.77 17.12
C SER A 197 -37.85 5.09 16.40
N TYR A 198 -39.14 5.28 16.17
CA TYR A 198 -39.75 6.56 15.76
C TYR A 198 -39.75 7.56 16.91
#